data_AF-A0A1T5LL33-F1
#
_entry.id   AF-A0A1T5LL33-F1
#
_cell.length_a   1.000
_cell.length_b   1.000
_cell.length_c   1.000
_cell.angle_alpha   90.00
_cell.angle_beta   90.00
_cell.angle_gamma   90.00
#
_symmetry.space_group_name_H-M   'P 1'
#
loop_
_entity.id
_entity.type
_entity.pdbx_description
1 polymer ?
#
loop_
_entity_poly.entity_id
_entity_poly.type
_entity_poly.pdbx_seq_one_letter_code
_entity_poly.pdbx_strand_id
1 'polypeptide(L)' 'MEKIKNGDSIMYRNREGIVYGRPREIKAKGLVYTIRIGDEYVKALPSEISLAKH' A
#
# COMPACT_ATOMS: atom_id res chain seq x y z
N MET A 1 -9.71 5.69 9.18
CA MET A 1 -8.86 4.80 8.36
C MET A 1 -8.32 3.71 9.26
N GLU A 2 -8.61 2.45 8.96
CA GLU A 2 -7.92 1.33 9.61
C GLU A 2 -6.41 1.44 9.33
N LYS A 3 -5.58 1.25 10.35
CA LYS A 3 -4.13 1.29 10.18
C LYS A 3 -3.68 0.06 9.39
N ILE A 4 -3.19 0.29 8.18
CA ILE A 4 -2.55 -0.72 7.34
C ILE A 4 -1.25 -1.18 8.02
N LYS A 5 -1.12 -2.47 8.34
CA LYS A 5 0.07 -3.02 8.98
C LYS A 5 0.97 -3.70 7.96
N ASN A 6 2.24 -3.87 8.33
CA ASN A 6 3.20 -4.64 7.53
C ASN A 6 2.65 -6.05 7.25
N GLY A 7 2.59 -6.41 5.97
CA GLY A 7 2.17 -7.75 5.53
C GLY A 7 0.68 -7.93 5.29
N ASP A 8 -0.17 -6.92 5.56
CA ASP A 8 -1.56 -6.94 5.13
C ASP A 8 -1.66 -7.03 3.60
N SER A 9 -2.73 -7.65 3.09
CA SER A 9 -3.05 -7.56 1.66
C SER A 9 -3.71 -6.22 1.39
N ILE A 10 -3.12 -5.44 0.49
CA ILE A 10 -3.69 -4.14 0.09
C ILE A 10 -3.97 -4.07 -1.40
N MET A 11 -4.92 -3.21 -1.73
CA MET A 11 -5.19 -2.72 -3.06
C MET A 11 -4.59 -1.33 -3.20
N TYR A 12 -3.66 -1.18 -4.13
CA TYR A 12 -3.09 0.09 -4.56
C TYR A 12 -3.78 0.54 -5.84
N ARG A 13 -4.41 1.71 -5.85
CA ARG A 13 -5.02 2.27 -7.06
C ARG A 13 -4.07 3.30 -7.66
N ASN A 14 -3.52 3.00 -8.83
CA ASN A 14 -2.74 3.95 -9.63
C ASN A 14 -3.54 4.42 -10.85
N ARG A 15 -2.89 5.20 -11.74
CA ARG A 15 -3.51 5.68 -12.99
C ARG A 15 -3.79 4.57 -14.00
N GLU A 16 -3.12 3.43 -13.87
CA GLU A 16 -3.25 2.29 -14.79
C GLU A 16 -4.31 1.28 -14.32
N GLY A 17 -4.69 1.31 -13.04
CA GLY A 17 -5.73 0.44 -12.50
C GLY A 17 -5.57 0.18 -11.00
N ILE A 18 -6.10 -0.98 -10.57
CA ILE A 18 -5.97 -1.48 -9.20
C ILE A 18 -4.93 -2.59 -9.20
N VAL A 19 -3.91 -2.45 -8.38
CA VAL A 19 -2.80 -3.38 -8.23
C VAL A 19 -2.79 -3.93 -6.81
N TYR A 20 -2.54 -5.23 -6.67
CA TYR A 20 -2.51 -5.89 -5.37
C TYR A 20 -1.07 -6.02 -4.89
N GLY A 21 -0.83 -5.71 -3.61
CA GLY A 21 0.50 -5.73 -3.05
C GLY A 21 0.51 -5.91 -1.54
N ARG A 22 1.73 -5.97 -0.99
CA ARG A 22 1.95 -5.98 0.45
C ARG A 22 2.63 -4.68 0.87
N PRO A 23 2.04 -3.92 1.81
CA PRO A 23 2.64 -2.71 2.31
C PRO A 23 3.81 -3.06 3.21
N ARG A 24 4.89 -2.31 3.01
CA ARG A 24 6.02 -2.18 3.91
C ARG A 24 5.95 -0.79 4.53
N GLU A 25 5.55 -0.74 5.79
CA GLU A 25 5.53 0.49 6.58
C GLU A 25 6.95 1.04 6.67
N ILE A 26 7.18 2.21 6.08
CA ILE A 26 8.34 3.03 6.40
C ILE A 26 7.91 3.91 7.56
N LYS A 27 8.76 4.01 8.60
CA LYS A 27 8.57 4.88 9.78
C LYS A 27 8.56 6.39 9.45
N ALA A 28 8.21 6.77 8.22
CA ALA A 28 8.06 8.15 7.77
C ALA A 28 6.66 8.66 8.15
N LYS A 29 6.40 8.77 9.46
CA LYS A 29 5.27 9.53 10.07
C LYS A 29 3.93 9.50 9.31
N GLY A 30 3.52 8.35 8.77
CA GLY A 30 2.23 8.17 8.09
C GLY A 30 2.00 8.98 6.81
N LEU A 31 3.06 9.56 6.22
CA LEU A 31 2.92 10.39 5.02
C LEU A 31 2.96 9.54 3.73
N VAL A 32 3.75 8.47 3.71
CA VAL A 32 3.94 7.65 2.50
C VAL A 32 4.20 6.19 2.89
N TYR A 33 3.50 5.27 2.24
CA TYR A 33 3.71 3.83 2.34
C TYR A 33 4.60 3.36 1.20
N THR A 34 5.44 2.36 1.45
CA THR A 34 6.15 1.65 0.37
C THR A 34 5.49 0.29 0.19
N ILE A 35 5.03 -0.01 -1.00
CA ILE A 35 4.30 -1.23 -1.32
C ILE A 35 5.17 -2.07 -2.21
N ARG A 36 5.31 -3.36 -1.86
CA ARG A 36 5.89 -4.33 -2.77
C ARG A 36 4.82 -4.86 -3.72
N ILE A 37 5.04 -4.67 -5.01
CA ILE A 37 4.21 -5.16 -6.11
C ILE A 37 5.09 -6.05 -6.98
N GLY A 38 4.88 -7.36 -6.90
CA GLY A 38 5.80 -8.32 -7.52
C GLY A 38 7.23 -8.15 -6.99
N ASP A 39 8.16 -7.80 -7.88
CA ASP A 39 9.57 -7.52 -7.57
C ASP A 39 9.90 -6.03 -7.43
N GLU A 40 8.92 -5.15 -7.63
CA GLU A 40 9.09 -3.71 -7.54
C GLU A 40 8.59 -3.13 -6.21
N TYR A 41 9.16 -1.99 -5.82
CA TYR A 41 8.75 -1.22 -4.66
C TYR A 41 8.22 0.14 -5.11
N VAL A 42 6.94 0.41 -4.85
CA VAL A 42 6.30 1.68 -5.18
C VAL A 42 6.00 2.48 -3.92
N LYS A 43 6.05 3.80 -4.01
CA LYS A 43 5.62 4.69 -2.91
C LYS A 43 4.20 5.14 -3.18
N ALA A 44 3.33 5.03 -2.18
CA ALA A 44 1.92 5.39 -2.29
C ALA A 44 1.47 6.21 -1.10
N LEU A 45 0.55 7.14 -1.35
CA LEU A 45 -0.11 7.89 -0.30
C LEU A 45 -1.17 7.03 0.40
N PRO A 46 -1.51 7.33 1.66
CA PRO A 46 -2.60 6.66 2.38
C PRO A 46 -3.95 6.68 1.63
N SER A 47 -4.18 7.68 0.77
CA SER A 47 -5.38 7.81 -0.05
C SER A 47 -5.40 6.90 -1.29
N GLU A 48 -4.24 6.41 -1.72
CA GLU A 48 -4.10 5.53 -2.90
C GLU A 48 -4.16 4.05 -2.53
N ILE A 49 -4.21 3.75 -1.23
CA ILE A 49 -4.18 2.39 -0.70
C ILE A 49 -5.45 2.10 0.08
N SER A 50 -5.97 0.89 -0.11
CA SER A 50 -7.10 0.35 0.63
C SER A 50 -6.75 -1.04 1.13
N LEU A 51 -7.20 -1.38 2.34
CA LEU A 51 -7.14 -2.77 2.80
C LEU A 51 -7.99 -3.64 1.88
N ALA A 52 -7.41 -4.71 1.36
CA ALA A 52 -8.17 -5.76 0.69
C ALA A 52 -8.88 -6.56 1.78
N LYS A 53 -10.03 -6.08 2.27
CA LYS A 53 -10.86 -6.88 3.19
C LYS A 53 -11.38 -8.10 2.44
N HIS A 54 -11.00 -9.27 2.96
CA HIS A 54 -11.53 -10.56 2.55
C HIS A 54 -12.80 -10.89 3.34
#